data_AF-A0A1V4VPE4-F1
#
_entry.id   AF-A0A1V4VPE4-F1
#
_cell.length_a   1.000
_cell.length_b   1.000
_cell.length_c   1.000
_cell.angle_alpha   90.00
_cell.angle_beta   90.00
_cell.angle_gamma   90.00
#
_symmetry.space_group_name_H-M   'P 1'
#
loop_
_entity.id
_entity.type
_entity.pdbx_description
1 polymer ?
#
loop_
_entity_poly.entity_id
_entity_poly.type
_entity_poly.pdbx_seq_one_letter_code
_entity_poly.pdbx_strand_id
1 'polypeptide(L)'
;MKNLFLFSISPVQSFIAQARKTQDLFAGSYILSHLCRVAIEKARGEPYQAEIVFPDPSNETLLNRFLAIVGENTKEYLAGMGWAVENAVRSEFQHMGDAILDKMGLPKPPEFDEQIKTHWQIFWLFEEFEEGCFADAYKKAEQTFGALKN
;
A
#
# COMPACT_ATOMS: atom_id res chain seq x y z
N MET A 1 3.75 -19.97 -14.96
CA MET A 1 4.51 -19.19 -13.96
C MET A 1 3.57 -18.18 -13.35
N LYS A 2 3.82 -17.77 -12.12
CA LYS A 2 3.04 -16.74 -11.40
C LYS A 2 3.99 -15.72 -10.80
N ASN A 3 3.48 -14.57 -10.39
CA ASN A 3 4.25 -13.56 -9.69
C ASN A 3 3.72 -13.36 -8.26
N LEU A 4 4.64 -13.28 -7.29
CA LEU A 4 4.36 -12.79 -5.95
C LEU A 4 4.47 -11.28 -5.95
N PHE A 5 3.37 -10.62 -5.64
CA PHE A 5 3.29 -9.18 -5.48
C PHE A 5 3.36 -8.82 -4.00
N LEU A 6 4.45 -8.17 -3.59
CA LEU A 6 4.62 -7.67 -2.23
C LEU A 6 4.50 -6.15 -2.26
N PHE A 7 3.64 -5.58 -1.42
CA PHE A 7 3.37 -4.15 -1.33
C PHE A 7 3.45 -3.68 0.12
N SER A 8 3.94 -2.47 0.38
CA SER A 8 3.96 -1.87 1.72
C SER A 8 3.98 -0.34 1.70
N ILE A 9 3.38 0.25 2.74
CA ILE A 9 3.35 1.68 3.01
C ILE A 9 4.26 1.99 4.20
N SER A 10 5.07 3.03 4.09
CA SER A 10 6.04 3.52 5.07
C SER A 10 6.04 5.05 5.08
N PRO A 11 6.36 5.72 6.21
CA PRO A 11 6.79 5.15 7.48
C PRO A 11 5.62 4.80 8.42
N VAL A 12 5.74 3.69 9.15
CA VAL A 12 4.69 3.26 10.10
C VAL A 12 4.91 3.89 11.48
N GLN A 13 6.06 3.60 12.09
CA GLN A 13 6.31 3.98 13.47
C GLN A 13 6.41 5.49 13.64
N SER A 14 7.14 6.20 12.79
CA SER A 14 7.30 7.65 12.91
C SER A 14 6.00 8.40 12.62
N PHE A 15 5.09 7.85 11.81
CA PHE A 15 3.75 8.41 11.58
C PHE A 15 2.87 8.23 12.83
N ILE A 16 2.77 6.99 13.33
CA ILE A 16 1.95 6.66 14.50
C ILE A 16 2.47 7.36 15.76
N ALA A 17 3.79 7.50 15.92
CA ALA A 17 4.42 8.11 17.08
C ALA A 17 4.16 9.62 17.24
N GLN A 18 3.66 10.32 16.21
CA GLN A 18 3.25 11.72 16.33
C GLN A 18 1.98 11.91 17.19
N ALA A 19 1.25 10.82 17.47
CA ALA A 19 0.05 10.82 18.28
C ALA A 19 0.32 11.37 19.70
N ARG A 20 -0.46 12.36 20.14
CA ARG A 20 -0.39 12.90 21.51
C ARG A 20 -1.45 12.29 22.44
N LYS A 21 -2.48 11.66 21.86
CA LYS A 21 -3.57 10.98 22.56
C LYS A 21 -3.81 9.60 21.97
N THR A 22 -4.40 8.70 22.75
CA THR A 22 -4.79 7.35 22.29
C THR A 22 -5.71 7.39 21.08
N GLN A 23 -6.58 8.40 20.97
CA GLN A 23 -7.43 8.60 19.80
C GLN A 23 -6.60 8.90 18.53
N ASP A 24 -5.54 9.68 18.64
CA ASP A 24 -4.63 9.99 17.53
C ASP A 24 -3.87 8.73 17.10
N LEU A 25 -3.47 7.89 18.07
CA LEU A 25 -2.80 6.61 17.83
C LEU A 25 -3.70 5.66 17.03
N PHE A 26 -4.97 5.58 17.42
CA PHE A 26 -5.98 4.82 16.70
C PHE A 26 -6.20 5.37 15.29
N ALA A 27 -6.33 6.70 15.14
CA ALA A 27 -6.51 7.33 13.84
C ALA A 27 -5.33 7.06 12.89
N GLY A 28 -4.09 7.13 13.39
CA GLY A 28 -2.90 6.82 12.60
C GLY A 28 -2.89 5.37 12.10
N SER A 29 -3.23 4.42 12.97
CA SER A 29 -3.34 2.99 12.60
C SER A 29 -4.48 2.75 11.61
N TYR A 30 -5.61 3.45 11.79
CA TYR A 30 -6.75 3.39 10.89
C TYR A 30 -6.39 3.89 9.49
N ILE A 31 -5.69 5.02 9.36
CA ILE A 31 -5.26 5.56 8.06
C ILE A 31 -4.40 4.54 7.32
N LEU A 32 -3.40 3.96 7.97
CA LEU A 32 -2.55 2.93 7.34
C LEU A 32 -3.35 1.69 6.91
N SER A 33 -4.27 1.24 7.75
CA SER A 33 -5.17 0.12 7.41
C SER A 33 -6.07 0.45 6.22
N HIS A 34 -6.61 1.67 6.17
CA HIS A 34 -7.49 2.12 5.10
C HIS A 34 -6.75 2.22 3.77
N LEU A 35 -5.56 2.85 3.78
CA LEU A 35 -4.72 2.95 2.60
C LEU A 35 -4.27 1.57 2.08
N CYS A 36 -3.97 0.62 2.98
CA CYS A 36 -3.68 -0.75 2.55
C CYS A 36 -4.91 -1.44 1.93
N ARG A 37 -6.11 -1.18 2.47
CA ARG A 37 -7.37 -1.68 1.90
C ARG A 37 -7.58 -1.15 0.48
N VAL A 38 -7.38 0.14 0.25
CA VAL A 38 -7.44 0.77 -1.08
C VAL A 38 -6.46 0.10 -2.04
N ALA A 39 -5.24 -0.19 -1.59
CA ALA A 39 -4.24 -0.88 -2.38
C ALA A 39 -4.69 -2.31 -2.77
N ILE A 40 -5.23 -3.06 -1.80
CA ILE A 40 -5.78 -4.41 -2.01
C ILE A 40 -6.96 -4.38 -2.98
N GLU A 41 -7.90 -3.46 -2.80
CA GLU A 41 -9.07 -3.32 -3.68
C GLU A 41 -8.65 -3.00 -5.11
N LYS A 42 -7.65 -2.12 -5.27
CA LYS A 42 -7.10 -1.81 -6.59
C LYS A 42 -6.40 -3.02 -7.22
N ALA A 43 -5.68 -3.81 -6.43
CA ALA A 43 -5.00 -5.01 -6.90
C ALA A 43 -5.96 -6.16 -7.26
N ARG A 44 -7.06 -6.31 -6.52
CA ARG A 44 -8.08 -7.35 -6.74
C ARG A 44 -9.07 -6.99 -7.86
N GLY A 45 -9.31 -5.70 -8.06
CA GLY A 45 -10.23 -5.21 -9.07
C GLY A 45 -9.72 -5.42 -10.49
N GLU A 46 -10.61 -5.24 -11.46
CA GLU A 46 -10.25 -5.20 -12.87
C GLU A 46 -9.27 -4.04 -13.15
N PRO A 47 -8.26 -4.23 -14.02
CA PRO A 47 -8.00 -5.43 -14.83
C PRO A 47 -7.09 -6.48 -14.14
N TYR A 48 -6.73 -6.30 -12.86
CA TYR A 48 -5.58 -6.98 -12.26
C TYR A 48 -5.88 -8.33 -11.64
N GLN A 49 -7.04 -8.45 -10.98
CA GLN A 49 -7.56 -9.71 -10.43
C GLN A 49 -6.56 -10.47 -9.52
N ALA A 50 -5.71 -9.75 -8.78
CA ALA A 50 -4.72 -10.38 -7.92
C ALA A 50 -5.36 -11.14 -6.75
N GLU A 51 -4.83 -12.31 -6.44
CA GLU A 51 -5.27 -13.15 -5.33
C GLU A 51 -4.52 -12.76 -4.07
N ILE A 52 -5.21 -12.17 -3.08
CA ILE A 52 -4.57 -11.77 -1.83
C ILE A 52 -4.29 -13.01 -0.97
N VAL A 53 -3.02 -13.23 -0.67
CA VAL A 53 -2.56 -14.29 0.23
C VAL A 53 -2.56 -13.82 1.67
N PHE A 54 -2.17 -12.56 1.89
CA PHE A 54 -2.06 -11.97 3.22
C PHE A 54 -2.14 -10.44 3.15
N PRO A 55 -2.74 -9.75 4.13
CA PRO A 55 -3.65 -10.28 5.16
C PRO A 55 -5.00 -10.70 4.55
N ASP A 56 -5.87 -11.32 5.33
CA ASP A 56 -7.26 -11.55 4.94
C ASP A 56 -7.98 -10.19 4.73
N PRO A 57 -8.47 -9.87 3.52
CA PRO A 57 -9.13 -8.60 3.24
C PRO A 57 -10.45 -8.39 4.01
N SER A 58 -11.06 -9.46 4.55
CA SER A 58 -12.28 -9.38 5.35
C SER A 58 -12.04 -8.87 6.78
N ASN A 59 -10.79 -8.80 7.22
CA ASN A 59 -10.44 -8.26 8.53
C ASN A 59 -10.80 -6.77 8.63
N GLU A 60 -11.35 -6.39 9.79
CA GLU A 60 -11.68 -5.00 10.12
C GLU A 60 -10.45 -4.09 10.05
N THR A 61 -9.31 -4.59 10.53
CA THR A 61 -8.02 -3.88 10.52
C THR A 61 -7.00 -4.63 9.68
N LEU A 62 -6.31 -3.90 8.82
CA LEU A 62 -5.25 -4.40 7.96
C LEU A 62 -3.89 -3.82 8.38
N LEU A 63 -2.85 -4.58 8.06
CA LEU A 63 -1.46 -4.15 8.22
C LEU A 63 -1.10 -3.16 7.11
N ASN A 64 0.03 -2.48 7.24
CA ASN A 64 0.58 -1.57 6.22
C ASN A 64 1.24 -2.29 5.02
N ARG A 65 0.93 -3.58 4.81
CA ARG A 65 1.49 -4.40 3.74
C ARG A 65 0.51 -5.50 3.35
N PHE A 66 0.67 -5.98 2.12
CA PHE A 66 0.01 -7.20 1.66
C PHE A 66 0.92 -7.99 0.72
N LEU A 67 0.61 -9.29 0.60
CA LEU A 67 1.18 -10.23 -0.34
C LEU A 67 0.04 -10.78 -1.20
N ALA A 68 0.24 -10.80 -2.51
CA ALA A 68 -0.70 -11.33 -3.47
C ALA A 68 -0.03 -12.20 -4.53
N ILE A 69 -0.82 -13.03 -5.20
CA ILE A 69 -0.42 -13.82 -6.36
C ILE A 69 -1.06 -13.21 -7.60
N VAL A 70 -0.27 -13.04 -8.65
CA VAL A 70 -0.69 -12.53 -9.95
C VAL A 70 -0.41 -13.60 -11.01
N GLY A 71 -1.43 -13.91 -11.82
CA GLY A 71 -1.33 -14.94 -12.86
C GLY A 71 -0.61 -14.48 -14.13
N GLU A 72 -0.64 -13.17 -14.40
CA GLU A 72 0.05 -12.54 -15.52
C GLU A 72 1.54 -12.32 -15.19
N ASN A 73 2.41 -12.39 -16.20
CA ASN A 73 3.87 -12.35 -15.99
C ASN A 73 4.59 -11.34 -16.90
N THR A 74 3.88 -10.65 -17.80
CA THR A 74 4.48 -9.60 -18.63
C THR A 74 4.95 -8.42 -17.78
N LYS A 75 6.17 -7.94 -18.01
CA LYS A 75 6.78 -6.86 -17.23
C LYS A 75 5.96 -5.58 -17.30
N GLU A 76 5.39 -5.29 -18.46
CA GLU A 76 4.55 -4.12 -18.71
C GLU A 76 3.28 -4.16 -17.86
N TYR A 77 2.65 -5.33 -17.75
CA TYR A 77 1.46 -5.52 -16.92
C TYR A 77 1.79 -5.36 -15.44
N LEU A 78 2.85 -6.03 -14.97
CA LEU A 78 3.25 -5.98 -13.56
C LEU A 78 3.66 -4.57 -13.14
N ALA A 79 4.45 -3.88 -13.96
CA ALA A 79 4.80 -2.49 -13.73
C ALA A 79 3.55 -1.60 -13.73
N GLY A 80 2.66 -1.76 -14.71
CA GLY A 80 1.39 -1.04 -14.77
C GLY A 80 0.52 -1.26 -13.52
N MET A 81 0.47 -2.50 -13.02
CA MET A 81 -0.22 -2.85 -11.77
C MET A 81 0.41 -2.15 -10.57
N GLY A 82 1.72 -2.24 -10.38
CA GLY A 82 2.43 -1.59 -9.28
C GLY A 82 2.16 -0.09 -9.24
N TRP A 83 2.28 0.59 -10.38
CA TRP A 83 1.97 2.01 -10.50
C TRP A 83 0.50 2.33 -10.24
N ALA A 84 -0.44 1.53 -10.75
CA ALA A 84 -1.86 1.77 -10.54
C ALA A 84 -2.27 1.62 -9.07
N VAL A 85 -1.72 0.62 -8.37
CA VAL A 85 -1.93 0.41 -6.94
C VAL A 85 -1.32 1.55 -6.12
N GLU A 86 -0.08 1.93 -6.41
CA GLU A 86 0.58 3.06 -5.74
C GLU A 86 -0.21 4.37 -5.94
N ASN A 87 -0.60 4.67 -7.17
CA ASN A 87 -1.35 5.89 -7.50
C ASN A 87 -2.71 5.92 -6.79
N ALA A 88 -3.42 4.78 -6.70
CA ALA A 88 -4.68 4.71 -5.97
C ALA A 88 -4.52 5.11 -4.50
N VAL A 89 -3.46 4.63 -3.84
CA VAL A 89 -3.14 4.98 -2.45
C VAL A 89 -2.80 6.47 -2.30
N ARG A 90 -1.97 7.01 -3.20
CA ARG A 90 -1.61 8.44 -3.18
C ARG A 90 -2.82 9.34 -3.39
N SER A 91 -3.67 9.01 -4.37
CA SER A 91 -4.90 9.74 -4.67
C SER A 91 -5.89 9.67 -3.51
N GLU A 92 -6.04 8.52 -2.85
CA GLU A 92 -6.91 8.41 -1.68
C GLU A 92 -6.43 9.29 -0.52
N PHE A 93 -5.13 9.26 -0.21
CA PHE A 93 -4.60 10.09 0.87
C PHE A 93 -4.75 11.59 0.57
N GLN A 94 -4.57 11.98 -0.70
CA GLN A 94 -4.86 13.35 -1.14
C GLN A 94 -6.33 13.71 -1.00
N HIS A 95 -7.22 12.83 -1.44
CA HIS A 95 -8.66 13.04 -1.33
C HIS A 95 -9.11 13.20 0.13
N MET A 96 -8.60 12.37 1.05
CA MET A 96 -8.86 12.51 2.48
C MET A 96 -8.44 13.88 3.03
N GLY A 97 -7.25 14.35 2.63
CA GLY A 97 -6.74 15.65 3.04
C GLY A 97 -7.59 16.81 2.54
N ASP A 98 -7.90 16.81 1.24
CA ASP A 98 -8.74 17.83 0.60
C ASP A 98 -10.15 17.87 1.21
N ALA A 99 -10.78 16.71 1.39
CA ALA A 99 -12.10 16.60 1.97
C ALA A 99 -12.18 17.16 3.40
N ILE A 100 -11.11 17.04 4.19
CA ILE A 100 -11.06 17.61 5.54
C ILE A 100 -10.92 19.13 5.48
N LEU A 101 -10.06 19.67 4.62
CA LEU A 101 -9.92 21.13 4.46
C LEU A 101 -11.24 21.76 4.05
N ASP A 102 -11.91 21.17 3.05
CA ASP A 102 -13.22 21.63 2.57
C ASP A 102 -14.28 21.56 3.68
N LYS A 103 -14.37 20.43 4.38
CA LYS A 103 -15.33 20.24 5.48
C LYS A 103 -15.10 21.21 6.64
N MET A 104 -13.85 21.57 6.92
CA MET A 104 -13.50 22.51 8.00
C MET A 104 -13.51 23.98 7.55
N GLY A 105 -13.68 24.25 6.25
CA GLY A 105 -13.57 25.59 5.68
C GLY A 105 -12.18 26.20 5.86
N LEU A 106 -11.14 25.36 5.89
CA LEU A 106 -9.77 25.81 6.09
C LEU A 106 -9.11 26.13 4.74
N PRO A 107 -8.38 27.25 4.63
CA PRO A 107 -7.60 27.52 3.43
C PRO A 107 -6.50 26.46 3.31
N LYS A 108 -6.29 25.96 2.09
CA LYS A 108 -5.20 25.03 1.79
C LYS A 108 -3.84 25.72 1.98
N PRO A 109 -2.96 25.24 2.87
CA PRO A 109 -1.62 25.80 3.02
C PRO A 109 -0.79 25.65 1.74
N PRO A 110 0.15 26.58 1.44
CA PRO A 110 0.94 26.55 0.20
C PRO A 110 1.71 25.24 -0.08
N GLU A 111 2.11 24.52 0.96
CA GLU A 111 2.92 23.31 0.88
C GLU A 111 2.10 22.02 1.04
N PHE A 112 0.78 22.14 1.21
CA PHE A 112 -0.09 21.02 1.54
C PHE A 112 -0.05 19.91 0.50
N ASP A 113 -0.20 20.26 -0.78
CA ASP A 113 -0.28 19.27 -1.86
C ASP A 113 1.03 18.48 -1.99
N GLU A 114 2.18 19.16 -1.93
CA GLU A 114 3.49 18.49 -2.00
C GLU A 114 3.75 17.62 -0.77
N GLN A 115 3.40 18.09 0.44
CA GLN A 115 3.53 17.29 1.66
C GLN A 115 2.68 16.02 1.59
N ILE A 116 1.41 16.15 1.21
CA ILE A 116 0.47 15.03 1.13
C ILE A 116 0.91 14.02 0.07
N LYS A 117 1.34 14.51 -1.11
CA LYS A 117 1.78 13.67 -2.23
C LYS A 117 3.05 12.88 -1.91
N THR A 118 3.98 13.47 -1.15
CA THR A 118 5.30 12.88 -0.88
C THR A 118 5.40 12.20 0.48
N HIS A 119 4.39 12.32 1.35
CA HIS A 119 4.42 11.80 2.71
C HIS A 119 4.73 10.30 2.78
N TRP A 120 4.04 9.51 1.94
CA TRP A 120 4.17 8.06 1.94
C TRP A 120 5.26 7.59 0.98
N GLN A 121 6.18 6.81 1.54
CA GLN A 121 7.04 5.91 0.80
C GLN A 121 6.27 4.62 0.56
N ILE A 122 5.99 4.35 -0.71
CA ILE A 122 5.26 3.17 -1.14
C ILE A 122 6.28 2.26 -1.84
N PHE A 123 6.38 1.03 -1.35
CA PHE A 123 7.30 0.03 -1.87
C PHE A 123 6.50 -1.13 -2.43
N TRP A 124 6.90 -1.59 -3.61
CA TRP A 124 6.35 -2.79 -4.19
C TRP A 124 7.35 -3.52 -5.06
N LEU A 125 7.21 -4.84 -5.14
CA LEU A 125 7.99 -5.67 -6.06
C LEU A 125 7.17 -6.86 -6.54
N PHE A 126 7.63 -7.44 -7.63
CA PHE A 126 7.12 -8.70 -8.17
C PHE A 126 8.26 -9.71 -8.21
N GLU A 127 8.02 -10.91 -7.68
CA GLU A 127 8.95 -12.03 -7.74
C GLU A 127 8.30 -13.19 -8.49
N GLU A 128 8.87 -13.55 -9.64
CA GLU A 128 8.38 -14.66 -10.45
C GLU A 128 8.67 -16.00 -9.76
N PHE A 129 7.72 -16.93 -9.82
CA PHE A 129 7.88 -18.26 -9.25
C PHE A 129 7.10 -19.35 -10.01
N GLU A 130 7.63 -20.56 -9.89
CA GLU A 130 6.99 -21.78 -10.36
C GLU A 130 6.08 -22.40 -9.28
N GLU A 131 5.13 -23.21 -9.71
CA GLU A 131 4.24 -23.92 -8.79
C GLU A 131 5.04 -24.86 -7.88
N GLY A 132 4.77 -24.81 -6.57
CA GLY A 132 5.54 -25.54 -5.56
C GLY A 132 6.75 -24.76 -4.98
N CYS A 133 7.18 -23.66 -5.61
CA CYS A 133 8.34 -22.86 -5.16
C CYS A 133 7.97 -21.59 -4.39
N PHE A 134 6.72 -21.49 -3.89
CA PHE A 134 6.21 -20.30 -3.20
C PHE A 134 7.08 -19.85 -2.02
N ALA A 135 7.52 -20.79 -1.17
CA ALA A 135 8.26 -20.47 0.04
C ALA A 135 9.61 -19.79 -0.25
N ASP A 136 10.32 -20.27 -1.27
CA ASP A 136 11.60 -19.71 -1.70
C ASP A 136 11.41 -18.33 -2.34
N ALA A 137 10.38 -18.19 -3.18
CA ALA A 137 10.02 -16.91 -3.78
C ALA A 137 9.63 -15.86 -2.73
N TYR A 138 8.84 -16.25 -1.74
CA TYR A 138 8.47 -15.37 -0.62
C TYR A 138 9.70 -14.92 0.19
N LYS A 139 10.60 -15.86 0.49
CA LYS A 139 11.85 -15.53 1.20
C LYS A 139 12.72 -14.55 0.41
N LYS A 140 12.85 -14.76 -0.90
CA LYS A 140 13.60 -13.86 -1.80
C LYS A 140 12.94 -12.49 -1.92
N ALA A 141 11.61 -12.45 -2.04
CA ALA A 141 10.83 -11.22 -2.06
C ALA A 141 11.05 -10.40 -0.77
N GLU A 142 10.91 -11.00 0.42
CA GLU A 142 11.13 -10.30 1.69
C GLU A 142 12.58 -9.83 1.87
N GLN A 143 13.59 -10.59 1.43
CA GLN A 143 14.99 -10.15 1.45
C GLN A 143 15.22 -8.92 0.57
N THR A 144 14.71 -8.95 -0.66
CA THR A 144 14.79 -7.83 -1.61
C THR A 144 14.06 -6.61 -1.06
N PHE A 145 12.88 -6.82 -0.48
CA PHE A 145 12.08 -5.77 0.11
C PHE A 145 12.72 -5.12 1.34
N GLY A 146 13.40 -5.93 2.16
CA GLY A 146 14.19 -5.43 3.29
C GLY A 146 15.37 -4.56 2.84
N ALA A 147 16.02 -4.90 1.72
CA ALA A 147 17.09 -4.08 1.15
C ALA A 147 16.58 -2.75 0.57
N LEU A 148 15.38 -2.71 0.00
CA LEU A 148 14.77 -1.48 -0.54
C LEU A 148 14.34 -0.47 0.54
N LYS A 149 14.18 -0.93 1.79
CA LYS A 149 13.74 -0.10 2.92
C LYS A 149 14.87 0.51 3.75
N ASN A 150 16.12 0.12 3.49
CA ASN A 150 17.33 0.64 4.14
C ASN A 150 18.06 1.62 3.23
#